data_AF-A0A1F1GM03-F1
#
_entry.id   AF-A0A1F1GM03-F1
#
_cell.length_a   1.000
_cell.length_b   1.000
_cell.length_c   1.000
_cell.angle_alpha   90.00
_cell.angle_beta   90.00
_cell.angle_gamma   90.00
#
_symmetry.space_group_name_H-M   'P 1'
#
loop_
_entity.id
_entity.type
_entity.pdbx_description
1 polymer ?
#
loop_
_entity_poly.entity_id
_entity_poly.type
_entity_poly.pdbx_seq_one_letter_code
_entity_poly.pdbx_strand_id
1 'polypeptide(L)'
;MWLDGYQQQFGNRLEDFLSIAVPTTLSELTPSQREQVTNGVKEFPFEIVFDILRSKHTYEDTVSRILAVTGTWMNAASGSQWTVGPLSSTDYSERVGIGVRWGEIAFSPLLNFSENLVDSFPTWPGLLMEFARMQEADRDYYRQRLQETSPEQK
;
A
#
# COMPACT_ATOMS: atom_id res chain seq x y z
N MET A 1 -27.48 -12.56 -1.13
CA MET A 1 -26.34 -13.50 -1.13
C MET A 1 -25.35 -13.07 -2.22
N TRP A 2 -24.76 -11.89 -2.07
CA TRP A 2 -23.76 -11.30 -2.99
C TRP A 2 -22.43 -11.03 -2.27
N LEU A 3 -22.48 -10.71 -0.97
CA LEU A 3 -21.29 -10.48 -0.13
C LEU A 3 -20.34 -11.68 -0.02
N ASP A 4 -20.86 -12.90 0.10
CA ASP A 4 -20.03 -14.11 0.28
C ASP A 4 -19.16 -14.43 -0.96
N GLY A 5 -19.71 -14.24 -2.16
CA GLY A 5 -18.96 -14.41 -3.42
C GLY A 5 -17.93 -13.31 -3.66
N TYR A 6 -18.23 -12.08 -3.22
CA TYR A 6 -17.29 -10.96 -3.27
C TYR A 6 -16.11 -11.19 -2.31
N GLN A 7 -16.36 -11.58 -1.06
CA GLN A 7 -15.28 -11.90 -0.11
C GLN A 7 -14.41 -13.06 -0.59
N GLN A 8 -14.99 -14.11 -1.21
CA GLN A 8 -14.20 -15.19 -1.79
C GLN A 8 -13.33 -14.73 -2.96
N GLN A 9 -13.89 -13.98 -3.92
CA GLN A 9 -13.15 -13.61 -5.12
C GLN A 9 -12.04 -12.58 -4.84
N PHE A 10 -12.28 -11.62 -3.96
CA PHE A 10 -11.27 -10.62 -3.61
C PHE A 10 -10.35 -11.06 -2.45
N GLY A 11 -10.82 -11.93 -1.56
CA GLY A 11 -10.00 -12.57 -0.54
C GLY A 11 -8.89 -13.41 -1.17
N ASN A 12 -9.22 -14.23 -2.17
CA ASN A 12 -8.23 -15.01 -2.92
C ASN A 12 -7.20 -14.11 -3.61
N ARG A 13 -7.62 -12.95 -4.15
CA ARG A 13 -6.68 -11.99 -4.78
C ARG A 13 -5.74 -11.34 -3.77
N LEU A 14 -6.21 -11.04 -2.56
CA LEU A 14 -5.33 -10.55 -1.50
C LEU A 14 -4.36 -11.64 -1.07
N GLU A 15 -4.84 -12.87 -0.87
CA GLU A 15 -4.00 -14.02 -0.51
C GLU A 15 -2.92 -14.29 -1.56
N ASP A 16 -3.28 -14.33 -2.84
CA ASP A 16 -2.33 -14.49 -3.96
C ASP A 16 -1.32 -13.35 -3.98
N PHE A 17 -1.77 -12.10 -3.79
CA PHE A 17 -0.88 -10.95 -3.74
C PHE A 17 0.12 -11.04 -2.58
N LEU A 18 -0.34 -11.42 -1.39
CA LEU A 18 0.51 -11.54 -0.20
C LEU A 18 1.44 -12.75 -0.22
N SER A 19 1.03 -13.85 -0.87
CA SER A 19 1.80 -15.10 -0.93
C SER A 19 2.75 -15.16 -2.12
N ILE A 20 2.49 -14.39 -3.19
CA ILE A 20 3.27 -14.41 -4.43
C ILE A 20 3.89 -13.04 -4.70
N ALA A 21 3.07 -12.02 -4.98
CA ALA A 21 3.57 -10.75 -5.50
C ALA A 21 4.45 -9.98 -4.49
N VAL A 22 4.05 -9.94 -3.21
CA VAL A 22 4.83 -9.29 -2.15
C VAL A 22 6.18 -10.01 -1.96
N PRO A 23 6.25 -11.34 -1.72
CA PRO A 23 7.52 -12.04 -1.60
C PRO A 23 8.41 -11.90 -2.83
N THR A 24 7.86 -12.01 -4.04
CA THR A 24 8.62 -11.84 -5.29
C THR A 24 9.24 -10.44 -5.34
N THR A 25 8.44 -9.38 -5.13
CA THR A 25 8.94 -8.01 -5.14
C THR A 25 10.05 -7.80 -4.11
N LEU A 26 9.85 -8.26 -2.87
CA LEU A 26 10.83 -8.11 -1.80
C LEU A 26 12.12 -8.92 -2.04
N SER A 27 12.02 -10.04 -2.74
CA SER A 27 13.18 -10.89 -3.06
C SER A 27 14.18 -10.23 -4.02
N GLU A 28 13.69 -9.33 -4.88
CA GLU A 28 14.50 -8.59 -5.86
C GLU A 28 15.16 -7.35 -5.27
N LEU A 29 14.71 -6.88 -4.12
CA LEU A 29 15.34 -5.77 -3.40
C LEU A 29 16.71 -6.17 -2.84
N THR A 30 17.63 -5.22 -2.81
CA THR A 30 18.89 -5.39 -2.06
C THR A 30 18.60 -5.60 -0.57
N PRO A 31 19.52 -6.22 0.21
CA PRO A 31 19.29 -6.45 1.64
C PRO A 31 18.91 -5.18 2.43
N SER A 32 19.56 -4.06 2.15
CA SER A 32 19.29 -2.77 2.79
C SER A 32 17.90 -2.22 2.43
N GLN A 33 17.52 -2.28 1.16
CA GLN A 33 16.19 -1.87 0.69
C GLN A 33 15.09 -2.73 1.30
N ARG A 34 15.30 -4.05 1.33
CA ARG A 34 14.38 -4.99 1.96
C ARG A 34 14.19 -4.64 3.43
N GLU A 35 15.28 -4.41 4.15
CA GLU A 35 15.24 -4.04 5.57
C GLU A 35 14.45 -2.75 5.81
N GLN A 36 14.67 -1.71 4.98
CA GLN A 36 13.92 -0.45 5.05
C GLN A 36 12.40 -0.71 4.93
N VAL A 37 12.00 -1.52 3.95
CA VAL A 37 10.59 -1.82 3.67
C VAL A 37 9.98 -2.71 4.75
N THR A 38 10.63 -3.82 5.13
CA THR A 38 10.05 -4.80 6.06
C THR A 38 10.05 -4.35 7.51
N ASN A 39 11.00 -3.50 7.90
CA ASN A 39 11.07 -2.98 9.26
C ASN A 39 10.35 -1.63 9.41
N GLY A 40 9.89 -1.02 8.30
CA GLY A 40 9.22 0.28 8.31
C GLY A 40 10.10 1.40 8.89
N VAL A 41 11.41 1.28 8.70
CA VAL A 41 12.41 2.16 9.32
C VAL A 41 12.65 3.37 8.41
N LYS A 42 12.75 4.56 9.01
CA LYS A 42 12.98 5.87 8.34
C LYS A 42 11.79 6.33 7.49
N GLU A 43 12.09 7.26 6.57
CA GLU A 43 11.22 7.83 5.56
C GLU A 43 10.74 6.78 4.55
N PHE A 44 9.72 7.17 3.80
CA PHE A 44 9.14 6.40 2.70
C PHE A 44 10.25 5.91 1.74
N PRO A 45 10.16 4.67 1.20
CA PRO A 45 11.15 4.09 0.28
C PRO A 45 11.14 4.74 -1.11
N PHE A 46 11.40 6.04 -1.17
CA PHE A 46 11.33 6.87 -2.37
C PHE A 46 12.18 6.32 -3.51
N GLU A 47 13.46 6.04 -3.25
CA GLU A 47 14.40 5.55 -4.27
C GLU A 47 13.97 4.20 -4.85
N ILE A 48 13.40 3.31 -4.04
CA ILE A 48 12.91 2.01 -4.50
C ILE A 48 11.74 2.20 -5.48
N VAL A 49 10.78 3.05 -5.12
CA VAL A 49 9.61 3.32 -5.97
C VAL A 49 10.02 4.07 -7.24
N PHE A 50 10.99 4.99 -7.15
CA PHE A 50 11.56 5.68 -8.29
C PHE A 50 12.22 4.71 -9.29
N ASP A 51 13.02 3.77 -8.80
CA ASP A 51 13.67 2.76 -9.63
C ASP A 51 12.64 1.84 -10.32
N ILE A 52 11.57 1.46 -9.62
CA ILE A 52 10.46 0.68 -10.21
C ILE A 52 9.78 1.46 -11.34
N LEU A 53 9.45 2.74 -11.11
CA LEU A 53 8.80 3.61 -12.11
C LEU A 53 9.65 3.82 -13.37
N ARG A 54 10.98 3.75 -13.26
CA ARG A 54 11.90 3.91 -14.39
C ARG A 54 12.28 2.61 -15.08
N SER A 55 11.93 1.48 -14.49
CA SER A 55 12.26 0.16 -15.00
C SER A 55 11.31 -0.27 -16.12
N LYS A 56 11.74 -1.23 -16.94
CA LYS A 56 10.98 -1.71 -18.11
C LYS A 56 10.02 -2.83 -17.74
N HIS A 57 9.12 -2.57 -16.80
CA HIS A 57 8.05 -3.49 -16.42
C HIS A 57 6.79 -3.21 -17.23
N THR A 58 5.87 -4.20 -17.29
CA THR A 58 4.52 -3.95 -17.77
C THR A 58 3.77 -3.06 -16.78
N TYR A 59 2.71 -2.38 -17.22
CA TYR A 59 1.91 -1.52 -16.34
C TYR A 59 1.46 -2.25 -15.06
N GLU A 60 0.87 -3.43 -15.20
CA GLU A 60 0.35 -4.23 -14.08
C GLU A 60 1.46 -4.65 -13.12
N ASP A 61 2.63 -5.03 -13.64
CA ASP A 61 3.79 -5.42 -12.82
C ASP A 61 4.36 -4.19 -12.07
N THR A 62 4.47 -3.03 -12.73
CA THR A 62 4.87 -1.77 -12.09
C THR A 62 3.93 -1.40 -10.95
N VAL A 63 2.62 -1.41 -11.18
CA VAL A 63 1.60 -1.10 -10.16
C VAL A 63 1.69 -2.08 -8.99
N SER A 64 1.77 -3.38 -9.27
CA SER A 64 1.88 -4.45 -8.28
C SER A 64 3.10 -4.26 -7.37
N ARG A 65 4.26 -3.94 -7.95
CA ARG A 65 5.52 -3.72 -7.21
C ARG A 65 5.48 -2.48 -6.32
N ILE A 66 4.94 -1.37 -6.84
CA ILE A 66 4.77 -0.13 -6.05
C ILE A 66 3.82 -0.37 -4.88
N LEU A 67 2.71 -1.06 -5.14
CA LEU A 67 1.75 -1.45 -4.10
C LEU A 67 2.42 -2.31 -3.03
N ALA A 68 3.16 -3.34 -3.43
CA ALA A 68 3.85 -4.25 -2.52
C ALA A 68 4.85 -3.52 -1.62
N VAL A 69 5.70 -2.65 -2.19
CA VAL A 69 6.67 -1.84 -1.43
C VAL A 69 5.96 -0.89 -0.48
N THR A 70 5.00 -0.12 -0.99
CA THR A 70 4.31 0.92 -0.22
C THR A 70 3.53 0.32 0.95
N GLY A 71 2.71 -0.71 0.69
CA GLY A 71 1.88 -1.30 1.75
C GLY A 71 2.68 -2.13 2.74
N THR A 72 3.76 -2.79 2.33
CA THR A 72 4.65 -3.50 3.27
C THR A 72 5.32 -2.50 4.22
N TRP A 73 5.86 -1.41 3.68
CA TRP A 73 6.45 -0.34 4.49
C TRP A 73 5.41 0.30 5.40
N MET A 74 4.21 0.60 4.90
CA MET A 74 3.15 1.23 5.68
C MET A 74 2.74 0.35 6.87
N ASN A 75 2.54 -0.95 6.64
CA ASN A 75 2.18 -1.91 7.69
C ASN A 75 3.26 -2.00 8.75
N ALA A 76 4.53 -2.10 8.34
CA ALA A 76 5.64 -2.16 9.28
C ALA A 76 5.81 -0.85 10.08
N ALA A 77 5.61 0.30 9.44
CA ALA A 77 5.88 1.61 10.03
C ALA A 77 4.74 2.14 10.92
N SER A 78 3.50 1.66 10.73
CA SER A 78 2.31 2.17 11.43
C SER A 78 1.49 1.11 12.17
N GLY A 79 1.74 -0.18 11.94
CA GLY A 79 0.90 -1.27 12.46
C GLY A 79 -0.41 -1.46 11.70
N SER A 80 -0.58 -0.84 10.52
CA SER A 80 -1.70 -1.15 9.64
C SER A 80 -1.65 -2.60 9.16
N GLN A 81 -2.79 -3.05 8.62
CA GLN A 81 -2.94 -4.38 8.06
C GLN A 81 -3.41 -4.30 6.62
N TRP A 82 -2.89 -5.22 5.80
CA TRP A 82 -3.41 -5.45 4.46
C TRP A 82 -4.90 -5.77 4.51
N THR A 83 -5.66 -5.18 3.59
CA THR A 83 -7.07 -5.48 3.46
C THR A 83 -7.56 -5.20 2.05
N VAL A 84 -8.80 -5.59 1.77
CA VAL A 84 -9.52 -5.23 0.56
C VAL A 84 -10.62 -4.24 0.93
N GLY A 85 -10.74 -3.17 0.15
CA GLY A 85 -11.74 -2.14 0.37
C GLY A 85 -12.10 -1.36 -0.89
N PRO A 86 -13.08 -0.45 -0.79
CA PRO A 86 -13.54 0.36 -1.91
C PRO A 86 -12.44 1.32 -2.38
N LEU A 87 -12.18 1.40 -3.69
CA LEU A 87 -11.12 2.24 -4.23
C LEU A 87 -11.48 3.74 -4.32
N SER A 88 -12.74 4.10 -4.07
CA SER A 88 -13.19 5.49 -3.96
C SER A 88 -13.93 5.72 -2.65
N SER A 89 -13.91 6.97 -2.17
CA SER A 89 -14.59 7.42 -0.96
C SER A 89 -16.09 7.68 -1.15
N THR A 90 -16.66 7.31 -2.29
CA THR A 90 -18.10 7.50 -2.57
C THR A 90 -18.91 6.29 -2.11
N ASP A 91 -20.15 6.53 -1.68
CA ASP A 91 -21.08 5.48 -1.22
C ASP A 91 -21.43 4.45 -2.32
N TYR A 92 -21.05 4.73 -3.57
CA TYR A 92 -21.31 3.89 -4.75
C TYR A 92 -20.03 3.36 -5.40
N SER A 93 -18.92 3.26 -4.67
CA SER A 93 -17.66 2.74 -5.23
C SER A 93 -17.84 1.33 -5.82
N GLU A 94 -17.95 1.23 -7.15
CA GLU A 94 -18.12 -0.05 -7.84
C GLU A 94 -16.81 -0.86 -7.91
N ARG A 95 -15.66 -0.20 -7.70
CA ARG A 95 -14.33 -0.83 -7.69
C ARG A 95 -13.87 -1.12 -6.26
N VAL A 96 -13.32 -2.32 -6.08
CA VAL A 96 -12.73 -2.82 -4.84
C VAL A 96 -11.29 -3.23 -5.14
N GLY A 97 -10.37 -3.03 -4.20
CA GLY A 97 -8.98 -3.41 -4.39
C GLY A 97 -8.17 -3.42 -3.11
N ILE A 98 -6.87 -3.71 -3.27
CA ILE A 98 -5.94 -3.90 -2.15
C ILE A 98 -5.52 -2.55 -1.59
N GLY A 99 -5.52 -2.47 -0.26
CA GLY A 99 -5.08 -1.31 0.48
C GLY A 99 -4.62 -1.70 1.88
N VAL A 100 -4.58 -0.70 2.76
CA VAL A 100 -4.23 -0.89 4.17
C VAL A 100 -5.29 -0.28 5.07
N ARG A 101 -5.44 -0.86 6.25
CA ARG A 101 -6.43 -0.47 7.26
C ARG A 101 -5.80 -0.34 8.64
N TRP A 102 -6.20 0.69 9.38
CA TRP A 102 -5.79 0.94 10.77
C TRP A 102 -6.95 0.66 11.71
N GLY A 103 -7.18 -0.62 12.03
CA GLY A 103 -8.36 -1.05 12.79
C GLY A 103 -9.67 -0.64 12.12
N GLU A 104 -10.67 -0.24 12.90
CA GLU A 104 -11.95 0.24 12.35
C GLU A 104 -11.91 1.73 11.94
N ILE A 105 -10.75 2.39 12.07
CA ILE A 105 -10.63 3.85 11.97
C ILE A 105 -10.63 4.34 10.52
N ALA A 106 -9.87 3.68 9.65
CA ALA A 106 -9.69 4.14 8.28
C ALA A 106 -9.15 3.07 7.34
N PHE A 107 -9.42 3.26 6.06
CA PHE A 107 -8.91 2.48 4.94
C PHE A 107 -8.23 3.41 3.93
N SER A 108 -7.06 3.01 3.44
CA SER A 108 -6.31 3.69 2.37
C SER A 108 -6.25 2.80 1.11
N PRO A 109 -6.83 3.24 -0.03
CA PRO A 109 -6.89 2.47 -1.27
C PRO A 109 -5.57 2.50 -2.04
N LEU A 110 -4.53 1.85 -1.50
CA LEU A 110 -3.17 1.90 -2.06
C LEU A 110 -3.08 1.45 -3.53
N LEU A 111 -3.93 0.52 -3.98
CA LEU A 111 -3.97 0.12 -5.39
C LEU A 111 -4.28 1.32 -6.29
N ASN A 112 -5.31 2.10 -5.96
CA ASN A 112 -5.70 3.28 -6.73
C ASN A 112 -4.61 4.36 -6.71
N PHE A 113 -3.96 4.56 -5.56
CA PHE A 113 -2.83 5.50 -5.49
C PHE A 113 -1.63 5.04 -6.33
N SER A 114 -1.37 3.74 -6.39
CA SER A 114 -0.30 3.16 -7.20
C SER A 114 -0.60 3.29 -8.70
N GLU A 115 -1.83 2.98 -9.13
CA GLU A 115 -2.30 3.20 -10.51
C GLU A 115 -2.10 4.66 -10.92
N ASN A 116 -2.62 5.60 -10.12
CA ASN A 116 -2.52 7.04 -10.40
C ASN A 116 -1.08 7.54 -10.47
N LEU A 117 -0.19 7.01 -9.62
CA LEU A 117 1.23 7.34 -9.66
C LEU A 117 1.87 6.88 -10.97
N VAL A 118 1.63 5.63 -11.39
CA VAL A 118 2.17 5.08 -12.65
C VAL A 118 1.66 5.87 -13.86
N ASP A 119 0.36 6.21 -13.89
CA ASP A 119 -0.25 6.95 -15.00
C ASP A 119 0.29 8.38 -15.12
N SER A 120 0.53 9.04 -13.98
CA SER A 120 0.85 10.46 -13.95
C SER A 120 2.35 10.74 -13.98
N PHE A 121 3.18 9.83 -13.46
CA PHE A 121 4.62 10.01 -13.32
C PHE A 121 5.35 10.41 -14.62
N PRO A 122 5.04 9.84 -15.81
CA PRO A 122 5.70 10.23 -17.06
C PRO A 122 5.52 11.72 -17.43
N THR A 123 4.41 12.31 -17.00
CA THR A 123 4.06 13.71 -17.29
C THR A 123 4.44 14.64 -16.14
N TRP A 124 4.36 14.15 -14.91
CA TRP A 124 4.69 14.92 -13.71
C TRP A 124 5.51 14.08 -12.71
N PRO A 125 6.84 14.00 -12.90
CA PRO A 125 7.72 13.22 -12.01
C PRO A 125 7.70 13.71 -10.55
N GLY A 126 7.42 15.00 -10.33
CA GLY A 126 7.30 15.60 -9.00
C GLY A 126 6.17 15.00 -8.15
N LEU A 127 5.20 14.30 -8.79
CA LEU A 127 4.13 13.61 -8.08
C LEU A 127 4.65 12.53 -7.13
N LEU A 128 5.81 11.90 -7.41
CA LEU A 128 6.38 10.90 -6.51
C LEU A 128 6.72 11.50 -5.14
N MET A 129 7.17 12.75 -5.09
CA MET A 129 7.46 13.44 -3.83
C MET A 129 6.19 13.67 -3.02
N GLU A 130 5.11 14.09 -3.67
CA GLU A 130 3.80 14.27 -3.02
C GLU A 130 3.22 12.93 -2.57
N PHE A 131 3.35 11.88 -3.39
CA PHE A 131 2.96 10.52 -3.03
C PHE A 131 3.68 10.06 -1.76
N ALA A 132 5.01 10.19 -1.71
CA ALA A 132 5.82 9.83 -0.54
C ALA A 132 5.38 10.58 0.71
N ARG A 133 5.22 11.91 0.60
CA ARG A 133 4.79 12.78 1.71
C ARG A 133 3.40 12.41 2.22
N MET A 134 2.47 12.05 1.31
CA MET A 134 1.14 11.58 1.69
C MET A 134 1.21 10.26 2.48
N GLN A 135 2.02 9.30 2.04
CA GLN A 135 2.18 8.03 2.77
C GLN A 135 2.77 8.24 4.17
N GLU A 136 3.74 9.14 4.33
CA GLU A 136 4.30 9.47 5.64
C GLU A 136 3.29 10.18 6.54
N ALA A 137 2.52 11.13 5.99
CA ALA A 137 1.48 11.83 6.74
C ALA A 137 0.39 10.87 7.23
N ASP A 138 -0.06 9.94 6.38
CA ASP A 138 -1.02 8.90 6.74
C ASP A 138 -0.45 8.00 7.84
N ARG A 139 0.79 7.50 7.66
CA ARG A 139 1.50 6.69 8.67
C ARG A 139 1.48 7.38 10.03
N ASP A 140 1.91 8.64 10.09
CA ASP A 140 2.06 9.37 11.35
C ASP A 140 0.71 9.69 11.99
N TYR A 141 -0.25 10.16 11.19
CA TYR A 141 -1.59 10.46 11.66
C TYR A 141 -2.26 9.22 12.28
N TYR A 142 -2.27 8.08 11.57
CA TYR A 142 -2.97 6.91 12.06
C TYR A 142 -2.22 6.20 13.19
N ARG A 143 -0.88 6.23 13.19
CA ARG A 143 -0.10 5.75 14.32
C ARG A 143 -0.44 6.51 15.59
N GLN A 144 -0.53 7.84 15.52
CA GLN A 144 -0.96 8.66 16.66
C GLN A 144 -2.38 8.29 17.10
N ARG A 145 -3.33 8.21 16.15
CA ARG A 145 -4.73 7.87 16.47
C ARG A 145 -4.86 6.51 17.15
N LEU A 146 -4.18 5.49 16.65
CA LEU A 146 -4.21 4.16 17.24
C LEU A 146 -3.67 4.15 18.68
N GLN A 147 -2.65 4.95 18.98
CA GLN A 147 -2.13 5.12 20.34
C GLN A 147 -3.13 5.82 21.26
N GLU A 148 -3.84 6.83 20.76
CA GLU A 148 -4.87 7.56 21.51
C GLU A 148 -6.13 6.71 21.77
N THR A 149 -6.48 5.82 20.84
CA THR A 149 -7.71 5.01 20.91
C THR A 149 -7.50 3.59 21.46
N SER A 150 -6.25 3.12 21.59
CA SER A 150 -5.98 1.83 22.22
C SER A 150 -6.22 1.98 23.72
N PRO A 151 -7.23 1.28 24.28
CA PRO A 151 -7.46 1.35 25.72
C PRO A 151 -6.19 0.85 26.41
N GLU A 152 -5.63 1.67 27.29
CA GLU A 152 -4.61 1.22 28.23
C GLU A 152 -5.08 -0.11 28.82
N GLN A 153 -4.26 -1.15 28.64
CA GLN A 153 -4.28 -2.30 29.53
C GLN A 153 -3.95 -1.77 30.93
N LYS A 154 -4.98 -1.29 31.64
CA LYS A 154 -4.97 -0.98 33.07
C LYS A 154 -5.47 -2.17 33.85
#